data_AF-A0A7W1GFA3-F1
#
_entry.id   AF-A0A7W1GFA3-F1
#
_cell.length_a   1.000
_cell.length_b   1.000
_cell.length_c   1.000
_cell.angle_alpha   90.00
_cell.angle_beta   90.00
_cell.angle_gamma   90.00
#
_symmetry.space_group_name_H-M   'P 1'
#
loop_
_entity.id
_entity.type
_entity.pdbx_description
1 polymer ?
#
loop_
_entity_poly.entity_id
_entity_poly.type
_entity_poly.pdbx_seq_one_letter_code
_entity_poly.pdbx_strand_id
1 'polypeptide(L)'
;MMKENIKRVAVVTLLAPILSFQAGLWAEAGANAEAPASLVRSGSFGPLRLAPETLTASSIASSSSLAPVEALNELSPEPAPQNNQEQPVEHVQKNIQTLKGMPAAQLLPVMHQMRAALGVRCNYCHIAENGKYWMDDNPAKQIARQHLLMTFELNKARFGGQPIITCNICHQGQVKPVSVPPIGQGAFANTTRAEPDEQRPAPLPSAEQIFDHYVRALGGQAAIEKITTRVTKAMLLRSQLVNSGTPRAAVINRGETWTIETFQKTPGQYLAVITTPDGVIYQGFNGTAGWTKSPDGQRELSATEIARIKRQADFFKDLKLRDQYAQVSVSGTERIGNREAYVIEAQSLDNKAEKLFFDAQSGLLLRRIVFTNTVLGKNPEQTDFEDYREVDGVRLAFTVRVSFLDDNHFGTTRNFIEVKHNVPVADVKFDIPAAVKKDEK
;
A
#
# COMPACT_ATOMS: atom_id res chain seq x y z
N MET A 1 -22.89 57.36 -24.97
CA MET A 1 -23.07 57.10 -26.41
C MET A 1 -21.75 56.59 -26.98
N MET A 2 -21.77 55.36 -27.52
CA MET A 2 -21.01 54.78 -28.65
C MET A 2 -19.94 55.68 -29.34
N LYS A 3 -18.76 55.23 -29.81
CA LYS A 3 -18.38 53.95 -30.45
C LYS A 3 -16.86 53.92 -30.79
N GLU A 4 -16.26 52.70 -30.81
CA GLU A 4 -15.35 52.08 -31.82
C GLU A 4 -14.21 52.87 -32.53
N ASN A 5 -13.05 52.36 -33.00
CA ASN A 5 -12.45 51.01 -33.14
C ASN A 5 -10.95 51.12 -33.55
N ILE A 6 -10.08 50.27 -32.96
CA ILE A 6 -9.12 49.31 -33.58
C ILE A 6 -8.33 49.70 -34.87
N LYS A 7 -6.97 49.64 -34.88
CA LYS A 7 -6.10 48.50 -35.34
C LYS A 7 -4.58 48.82 -35.42
N ARG A 8 -3.75 47.79 -35.16
CA ARG A 8 -2.27 47.77 -35.14
C ARG A 8 -1.64 47.27 -36.45
N VAL A 9 -0.50 47.91 -36.76
CA VAL A 9 0.78 47.58 -37.44
C VAL A 9 1.02 46.17 -38.01
N ALA A 10 1.71 46.18 -39.16
CA ALA A 10 2.15 45.05 -39.96
C ALA A 10 3.70 45.06 -40.16
N VAL A 11 4.29 43.85 -40.14
CA VAL A 11 5.34 43.29 -41.05
C VAL A 11 6.85 43.60 -40.85
N VAL A 12 7.63 42.58 -41.27
CA VAL A 12 9.07 42.46 -41.65
C VAL A 12 9.95 41.79 -40.58
N THR A 13 10.25 40.47 -40.59
CA THR A 13 11.03 39.58 -41.50
C THR A 13 12.56 39.77 -41.45
N LEU A 14 13.31 38.72 -41.08
CA LEU A 14 14.62 38.36 -41.68
C LEU A 14 15.10 36.94 -41.30
N LEU A 15 15.79 36.31 -42.26
CA LEU A 15 16.16 34.90 -42.43
C LEU A 15 17.59 34.57 -41.93
N ALA A 16 17.76 33.37 -41.31
CA ALA A 16 18.73 32.27 -41.56
C ALA A 16 20.28 32.53 -41.65
N PRO A 17 21.21 31.54 -41.76
CA PRO A 17 21.22 30.08 -41.46
C PRO A 17 22.58 29.49 -40.87
N ILE A 18 22.69 28.14 -40.83
CA ILE A 18 23.87 27.21 -40.93
C ILE A 18 24.85 26.97 -39.74
N LEU A 19 24.96 25.71 -39.24
CA LEU A 19 26.12 24.79 -39.37
C LEU A 19 26.06 23.59 -38.39
N SER A 20 26.15 22.39 -38.96
CA SER A 20 26.36 21.09 -38.30
C SER A 20 27.86 20.83 -38.11
N PHE A 21 28.28 20.14 -37.03
CA PHE A 21 29.48 19.29 -37.04
C PHE A 21 29.43 18.21 -35.94
N GLN A 22 30.00 17.05 -36.29
CA GLN A 22 29.96 15.75 -35.61
C GLN A 22 31.18 15.47 -34.69
N ALA A 23 30.95 14.56 -33.73
CA ALA A 23 31.82 13.45 -33.25
C ALA A 23 33.06 13.67 -32.35
N GLY A 24 33.27 12.68 -31.45
CA GLY A 24 34.53 12.32 -30.79
C GLY A 24 34.40 12.11 -29.27
N LEU A 25 34.12 10.89 -28.78
CA LEU A 25 35.08 9.90 -28.22
C LEU A 25 35.99 10.42 -27.09
N TRP A 26 35.96 9.78 -25.90
CA TRP A 26 37.14 9.35 -25.10
C TRP A 26 36.70 8.30 -24.06
N ALA A 27 37.62 7.39 -23.76
CA ALA A 27 37.45 6.09 -23.11
C ALA A 27 38.16 6.02 -21.74
N GLU A 28 37.77 4.99 -20.96
CA GLU A 28 38.55 4.10 -20.07
C GLU A 28 39.46 4.63 -18.94
N ALA A 29 39.20 4.11 -17.71
CA ALA A 29 40.14 3.45 -16.77
C ALA A 29 39.31 3.05 -15.52
N GLY A 30 39.30 1.84 -14.93
CA GLY A 30 40.20 0.69 -14.98
C GLY A 30 41.11 0.65 -13.74
N ALA A 31 40.79 -0.15 -12.70
CA ALA A 31 41.78 -0.90 -11.88
C ALA A 31 41.14 -1.70 -10.72
N ASN A 32 41.52 -2.98 -10.67
CA ASN A 32 41.35 -3.98 -9.62
C ASN A 32 42.21 -3.71 -8.38
N ALA A 33 41.87 -4.31 -7.23
CA ALA A 33 42.85 -4.79 -6.26
C ALA A 33 42.30 -5.95 -5.41
N GLU A 34 43.04 -7.07 -5.45
CA GLU A 34 42.86 -8.31 -4.69
C GLU A 34 43.32 -8.20 -3.23
N ALA A 35 42.93 -9.21 -2.43
CA ALA A 35 43.30 -9.45 -1.05
C ALA A 35 44.80 -9.73 -0.83
N PRO A 36 45.22 -9.88 0.44
CA PRO A 36 45.98 -11.08 0.77
C PRO A 36 45.53 -11.77 2.07
N ALA A 37 45.79 -13.08 2.10
CA ALA A 37 45.63 -13.99 3.23
C ALA A 37 46.91 -14.13 4.07
N SER A 38 46.77 -14.40 5.37
CA SER A 38 47.74 -15.14 6.21
C SER A 38 47.04 -15.56 7.52
N LEU A 39 46.82 -16.84 7.87
CA LEU A 39 47.70 -17.94 8.31
C LEU A 39 47.77 -18.10 9.85
N VAL A 40 47.60 -19.37 10.29
CA VAL A 40 47.89 -19.98 11.63
C VAL A 40 46.76 -19.81 12.69
N ARG A 41 46.20 -20.83 13.36
CA ARG A 41 46.74 -22.09 13.89
C ARG A 41 45.68 -23.19 14.07
N SER A 42 46.15 -24.42 13.91
CA SER A 42 45.57 -25.73 14.22
C SER A 42 45.06 -25.93 15.66
N GLY A 43 44.01 -26.73 15.82
CA GLY A 43 43.59 -27.31 17.09
C GLY A 43 42.46 -28.34 16.94
N SER A 44 42.80 -29.54 16.48
CA SER A 44 41.94 -30.73 16.52
C SER A 44 42.05 -31.38 17.90
N PHE A 45 40.93 -31.61 18.58
CA PHE A 45 40.79 -32.67 19.58
C PHE A 45 39.39 -33.29 19.45
N GLY A 46 39.38 -34.52 18.94
CA GLY A 46 38.27 -35.46 19.05
C GLY A 46 38.27 -36.17 20.43
N PRO A 47 37.47 -37.24 20.59
CA PRO A 47 36.33 -37.23 21.50
C PRO A 47 36.57 -38.03 22.79
N LEU A 48 35.79 -37.73 23.84
CA LEU A 48 35.68 -38.59 25.02
C LEU A 48 34.21 -38.99 25.22
N ARG A 49 33.93 -40.25 24.87
CA ARG A 49 32.86 -41.06 25.45
C ARG A 49 33.49 -41.90 26.57
N LEU A 50 32.81 -42.03 27.69
CA LEU A 50 32.50 -43.32 28.35
C LEU A 50 31.41 -43.11 29.41
N ALA A 51 30.60 -44.15 29.57
CA ALA A 51 29.29 -44.24 30.23
C ALA A 51 29.41 -44.45 31.77
N PRO A 52 28.44 -45.11 32.44
CA PRO A 52 27.08 -44.71 32.81
C PRO A 52 26.91 -44.67 34.36
N GLU A 53 25.92 -43.96 34.87
CA GLU A 53 25.41 -44.21 36.23
C GLU A 53 23.91 -44.52 36.20
N THR A 54 23.61 -45.73 36.68
CA THR A 54 22.29 -46.25 36.99
C THR A 54 21.90 -45.82 38.40
N LEU A 55 20.74 -45.19 38.60
CA LEU A 55 20.00 -45.22 39.87
C LEU A 55 18.48 -45.22 39.63
N THR A 56 17.94 -46.43 39.76
CA THR A 56 16.66 -46.85 40.35
C THR A 56 15.37 -46.05 40.16
N ALA A 57 14.37 -46.78 39.68
CA ALA A 57 12.97 -46.45 39.52
C ALA A 57 12.24 -46.04 40.81
N SER A 58 11.23 -45.18 40.64
CA SER A 58 9.99 -45.25 41.40
C SER A 58 8.83 -44.95 40.46
N SER A 59 7.93 -45.93 40.39
CA SER A 59 6.74 -46.00 39.57
C SER A 59 5.61 -45.13 40.12
N ILE A 60 4.99 -44.34 39.26
CA ILE A 60 3.55 -44.07 39.34
C ILE A 60 2.99 -44.21 37.93
N ALA A 61 2.19 -45.23 37.74
CA ALA A 61 1.41 -45.48 36.53
C ALA A 61 0.26 -44.47 36.43
N SER A 62 -0.05 -44.01 35.22
CA SER A 62 -1.43 -43.75 34.76
C SER A 62 -1.48 -43.53 33.25
N SER A 63 -1.92 -44.61 32.58
CA SER A 63 -2.81 -44.64 31.41
C SER A 63 -2.63 -43.60 30.30
N SER A 64 -2.00 -44.07 29.21
CA SER A 64 -2.21 -43.56 27.85
C SER A 64 -3.67 -43.76 27.44
N SER A 65 -4.40 -42.65 27.32
CA SER A 65 -5.69 -42.56 26.64
C SER A 65 -5.53 -41.54 25.52
N LEU A 66 -5.45 -42.02 24.28
CA LEU A 66 -5.57 -41.22 23.08
C LEU A 66 -7.02 -40.72 23.00
N ALA A 67 -7.26 -39.48 23.41
CA ALA A 67 -8.52 -38.79 23.15
C ALA A 67 -8.56 -38.34 21.66
N PRO A 68 -9.72 -38.39 21.00
CA PRO A 68 -9.84 -38.04 19.58
C PRO A 68 -9.56 -36.55 19.34
N VAL A 69 -8.86 -36.27 18.23
CA VAL A 69 -8.63 -34.93 17.69
C VAL A 69 -9.96 -34.43 17.11
N GLU A 70 -10.81 -33.88 17.96
CA GLU A 70 -12.11 -33.32 17.53
C GLU A 70 -12.50 -32.12 18.40
N ALA A 71 -11.69 -31.06 18.34
CA ALA A 71 -12.07 -29.68 18.74
C ALA A 71 -10.94 -28.68 18.42
N LEU A 72 -10.67 -28.42 17.13
CA LEU A 72 -9.87 -27.27 16.69
C LEU A 72 -10.58 -26.44 15.62
N ASN A 73 -11.91 -26.55 15.51
CA ASN A 73 -12.69 -25.95 14.42
C ASN A 73 -13.49 -24.69 14.80
N GLU A 74 -13.11 -23.96 15.86
CA GLU A 74 -13.75 -22.68 16.23
C GLU A 74 -12.74 -21.55 16.46
N LEU A 75 -11.83 -21.36 15.50
CA LEU A 75 -11.14 -20.08 15.31
C LEU A 75 -11.29 -19.63 13.86
N SER A 76 -12.52 -19.64 13.37
CA SER A 76 -12.90 -18.73 12.28
C SER A 76 -12.79 -17.30 12.85
N PRO A 77 -11.99 -16.39 12.27
CA PRO A 77 -12.05 -14.99 12.68
C PRO A 77 -13.49 -14.52 12.45
N GLU A 78 -14.18 -14.23 13.54
CA GLU A 78 -15.46 -13.55 13.50
C GLU A 78 -15.27 -12.29 12.63
N PRO A 79 -16.10 -12.08 11.58
CA PRO A 79 -15.98 -10.89 10.76
C PRO A 79 -16.05 -9.69 11.70
N ALA A 80 -15.04 -8.81 11.61
CA ALA A 80 -14.98 -7.61 12.43
C ALA A 80 -16.37 -6.95 12.45
N PRO A 81 -16.94 -6.64 13.62
CA PRO A 81 -18.29 -6.11 13.68
C PRO A 81 -18.35 -4.84 12.83
N GLN A 82 -19.05 -4.93 11.69
CA GLN A 82 -19.46 -3.77 10.90
C GLN A 82 -20.63 -3.07 11.61
N ASN A 83 -20.40 -2.67 12.87
CA ASN A 83 -21.37 -1.88 13.60
C ASN A 83 -20.64 -0.85 14.45
N ASN A 84 -20.11 0.16 13.77
CA ASN A 84 -20.42 1.51 14.19
C ASN A 84 -21.40 2.01 13.13
N GLN A 85 -22.62 2.35 13.51
CA GLN A 85 -23.50 3.16 12.65
C GLN A 85 -22.77 4.49 12.41
N GLU A 86 -21.90 4.51 11.40
CA GLU A 86 -21.19 5.71 11.00
C GLU A 86 -22.24 6.75 10.68
N GLN A 87 -22.17 7.88 11.39
CA GLN A 87 -23.13 8.95 11.21
C GLN A 87 -23.19 9.36 9.73
N PRO A 88 -24.38 9.63 9.19
CA PRO A 88 -24.51 10.24 7.88
C PRO A 88 -23.67 11.51 7.80
N VAL A 89 -23.02 11.74 6.66
CA VAL A 89 -22.08 12.84 6.47
C VAL A 89 -22.70 14.21 6.79
N GLU A 90 -23.99 14.39 6.54
CA GLU A 90 -24.72 15.63 6.83
C GLU A 90 -24.84 15.95 8.32
N HIS A 91 -24.66 14.98 9.22
CA HIS A 91 -24.68 15.21 10.66
C HIS A 91 -23.34 15.70 11.20
N VAL A 92 -22.25 15.43 10.47
CA VAL A 92 -20.88 15.75 10.91
C VAL A 92 -20.23 16.85 10.08
N GLN A 93 -20.76 17.15 8.89
CA GLN A 93 -20.19 18.12 7.96
C GLN A 93 -21.20 19.20 7.58
N LYS A 94 -20.71 20.44 7.51
CA LYS A 94 -21.54 21.60 7.19
C LYS A 94 -21.83 21.65 5.69
N ASN A 95 -23.05 22.03 5.34
CA ASN A 95 -23.48 22.31 3.95
C ASN A 95 -23.25 21.16 2.95
N ILE A 96 -23.49 19.91 3.39
CA ILE A 96 -23.61 18.77 2.47
C ILE A 96 -24.96 18.83 1.76
N GLN A 97 -24.94 18.76 0.43
CA GLN A 97 -26.13 18.84 -0.43
C GLN A 97 -26.32 17.57 -1.26
N THR A 98 -25.45 17.33 -2.24
CA THR A 98 -25.58 16.22 -3.22
C THR A 98 -25.11 14.85 -2.68
N LEU A 99 -24.32 14.84 -1.62
CA LEU A 99 -23.71 13.62 -1.04
C LEU A 99 -24.34 13.18 0.29
N LYS A 100 -25.59 13.59 0.56
CA LYS A 100 -26.30 13.22 1.78
C LYS A 100 -26.52 11.71 1.87
N GLY A 101 -26.64 11.19 3.09
CA GLY A 101 -26.94 9.79 3.39
C GLY A 101 -25.75 8.84 3.29
N MET A 102 -24.60 9.28 2.75
CA MET A 102 -23.39 8.44 2.76
C MET A 102 -22.70 8.48 4.13
N PRO A 103 -21.97 7.42 4.52
CA PRO A 103 -21.21 7.41 5.77
C PRO A 103 -20.17 8.54 5.82
N ALA A 104 -20.05 9.19 6.97
CA ALA A 104 -19.10 10.29 7.19
C ALA A 104 -17.66 9.97 6.73
N ALA A 105 -17.19 8.75 6.98
CA ALA A 105 -15.83 8.32 6.64
C ALA A 105 -15.56 8.32 5.13
N GLN A 106 -16.59 8.24 4.28
CA GLN A 106 -16.44 8.23 2.83
C GLN A 106 -16.20 9.61 2.21
N LEU A 107 -16.40 10.71 2.95
CA LEU A 107 -16.34 12.05 2.35
C LEU A 107 -14.99 12.37 1.75
N LEU A 108 -13.91 12.18 2.51
CA LEU A 108 -12.57 12.43 2.01
C LEU A 108 -12.23 11.52 0.81
N PRO A 109 -12.40 10.18 0.87
CA PRO A 109 -12.23 9.31 -0.29
C PRO A 109 -12.96 9.78 -1.56
N VAL A 110 -14.23 10.19 -1.43
CA VAL A 110 -15.04 10.71 -2.55
C VAL A 110 -14.44 11.99 -3.13
N MET A 111 -14.02 12.94 -2.27
CA MET A 111 -13.36 14.17 -2.73
C MET A 111 -12.05 13.88 -3.48
N HIS A 112 -11.29 12.88 -3.02
CA HIS A 112 -10.04 12.47 -3.67
C HIS A 112 -10.29 11.79 -5.04
N GLN A 113 -11.33 10.98 -5.16
CA GLN A 113 -11.75 10.43 -6.46
C GLN A 113 -12.16 11.52 -7.45
N MET A 114 -12.93 12.53 -7.01
CA MET A 114 -13.29 13.67 -7.85
C MET A 114 -12.03 14.42 -8.31
N ARG A 115 -11.09 14.64 -7.39
CA ARG A 115 -9.83 15.32 -7.68
C ARG A 115 -9.01 14.58 -8.75
N ALA A 116 -8.86 13.27 -8.60
CA ALA A 116 -8.16 12.41 -9.56
C ALA A 116 -8.85 12.43 -10.93
N ALA A 117 -10.17 12.28 -10.95
CA ALA A 117 -10.95 12.27 -12.19
C ALA A 117 -10.85 13.59 -12.97
N LEU A 118 -10.77 14.74 -12.29
CA LEU A 118 -10.71 16.07 -12.92
C LEU A 118 -9.27 16.63 -13.09
N GLY A 119 -8.27 16.02 -12.46
CA GLY A 119 -6.88 16.51 -12.47
C GLY A 119 -6.68 17.84 -11.71
N VAL A 120 -7.45 18.09 -10.66
CA VAL A 120 -7.46 19.37 -9.93
C VAL A 120 -6.93 19.26 -8.49
N ARG A 121 -7.10 20.32 -7.68
CA ARG A 121 -6.80 20.37 -6.24
C ARG A 121 -8.03 20.85 -5.46
N CYS A 122 -8.05 20.69 -4.13
CA CYS A 122 -9.21 20.99 -3.30
C CYS A 122 -9.71 22.44 -3.47
N ASN A 123 -8.80 23.40 -3.64
CA ASN A 123 -9.11 24.82 -3.84
C ASN A 123 -9.77 25.13 -5.18
N TYR A 124 -9.80 24.19 -6.12
CA TYR A 124 -10.53 24.36 -7.38
C TYR A 124 -12.04 24.44 -7.14
N CYS A 125 -12.57 23.60 -6.26
CA CYS A 125 -13.99 23.58 -5.91
C CYS A 125 -14.29 24.27 -4.57
N HIS A 126 -13.37 24.20 -3.60
CA HIS A 126 -13.61 24.68 -2.24
C HIS A 126 -12.85 25.97 -1.94
N ILE A 127 -13.36 26.74 -0.98
CA ILE A 127 -12.59 27.79 -0.31
C ILE A 127 -11.77 27.11 0.78
N ALA A 128 -10.56 26.66 0.44
CA ALA A 128 -9.68 25.94 1.36
C ALA A 128 -9.03 26.85 2.42
N GLU A 129 -9.04 28.17 2.19
CA GLU A 129 -8.52 29.16 3.14
C GLU A 129 -9.29 29.09 4.47
N ASN A 130 -8.54 29.00 5.57
CA ASN A 130 -9.08 28.85 6.93
C ASN A 130 -10.02 27.64 7.12
N GLY A 131 -9.87 26.59 6.29
CA GLY A 131 -10.64 25.35 6.39
C GLY A 131 -12.12 25.48 6.03
N LYS A 132 -12.53 26.55 5.33
CA LYS A 132 -13.93 26.85 5.02
C LYS A 132 -14.51 26.04 3.85
N TYR A 133 -14.23 24.74 3.81
CA TYR A 133 -14.64 23.83 2.72
C TYR A 133 -16.16 23.78 2.48
N TRP A 134 -16.96 24.13 3.48
CA TRP A 134 -18.42 24.16 3.40
C TRP A 134 -18.98 25.36 2.61
N MET A 135 -18.21 26.41 2.38
CA MET A 135 -18.66 27.61 1.64
C MET A 135 -18.98 27.29 0.18
N ASP A 136 -19.91 28.07 -0.38
CA ASP A 136 -20.50 27.86 -1.71
C ASP A 136 -20.22 29.00 -2.69
N ASP A 137 -19.41 29.97 -2.27
CA ASP A 137 -19.07 31.17 -3.04
C ASP A 137 -18.24 30.86 -4.29
N ASN A 138 -17.63 29.66 -4.36
CA ASN A 138 -16.93 29.19 -5.55
C ASN A 138 -17.92 28.51 -6.52
N PRO A 139 -18.19 29.09 -7.72
CA PRO A 139 -19.15 28.53 -8.67
C PRO A 139 -18.77 27.13 -9.19
N ALA A 140 -17.49 26.76 -9.17
CA ALA A 140 -17.05 25.41 -9.56
C ALA A 140 -17.68 24.32 -8.69
N LYS A 141 -17.95 24.61 -7.41
CA LYS A 141 -18.63 23.67 -6.49
C LYS A 141 -20.06 23.38 -6.93
N GLN A 142 -20.79 24.39 -7.41
CA GLN A 142 -22.17 24.23 -7.88
C GLN A 142 -22.22 23.41 -9.16
N ILE A 143 -21.29 23.65 -10.09
CA ILE A 143 -21.16 22.85 -11.32
C ILE A 143 -20.83 21.39 -10.96
N ALA A 144 -19.90 21.16 -10.03
CA ALA A 144 -19.57 19.81 -9.58
C ALA A 144 -20.79 19.07 -9.00
N ARG A 145 -21.67 19.76 -8.26
CA ARG A 145 -22.94 19.19 -7.77
C ARG A 145 -23.88 18.79 -8.90
N GLN A 146 -23.99 19.60 -9.94
CA GLN A 146 -24.81 19.27 -11.11
C GLN A 146 -24.28 18.02 -11.84
N HIS A 147 -22.96 17.92 -12.01
CA HIS A 147 -22.35 16.73 -12.62
C HIS A 147 -22.52 15.48 -11.74
N LEU A 148 -22.43 15.60 -10.41
CA LEU A 148 -22.73 14.50 -9.50
C LEU A 148 -24.17 13.99 -9.68
N LEU A 149 -25.15 14.90 -9.68
CA LEU A 149 -26.55 14.56 -9.93
C LEU A 149 -26.73 13.84 -11.27
N MET A 150 -26.13 14.37 -12.34
CA MET A 150 -26.15 13.74 -13.66
C MET A 150 -25.61 12.29 -13.61
N THR A 151 -24.46 12.06 -12.96
CA THR A 151 -23.90 10.70 -12.86
C THR A 151 -24.80 9.76 -12.06
N PHE A 152 -25.37 10.23 -10.95
CA PHE A 152 -26.29 9.43 -10.14
C PHE A 152 -27.58 9.09 -10.89
N GLU A 153 -28.15 10.05 -11.61
CA GLU A 153 -29.35 9.85 -12.42
C GLU A 153 -29.11 8.85 -13.56
N LEU A 154 -28.00 8.99 -14.30
CA LEU A 154 -27.66 8.07 -15.39
C LEU A 154 -27.43 6.65 -14.87
N ASN A 155 -26.71 6.50 -13.76
CA ASN A 155 -26.49 5.20 -13.12
C ASN A 155 -27.79 4.57 -12.62
N LYS A 156 -28.67 5.35 -12.01
CA LYS A 156 -30.01 4.89 -11.61
C LYS A 156 -30.84 4.46 -12.81
N ALA A 157 -30.81 5.25 -13.88
CA ALA A 157 -31.66 5.05 -15.05
C ALA A 157 -31.20 3.91 -15.98
N ARG A 158 -29.93 3.50 -15.93
CA ARG A 158 -29.35 2.52 -16.88
C ARG A 158 -28.59 1.36 -16.25
N PHE A 159 -28.12 1.50 -15.01
CA PHE A 159 -27.25 0.52 -14.36
C PHE A 159 -27.78 0.08 -13.00
N GLY A 160 -29.08 0.22 -12.76
CA GLY A 160 -29.71 -0.18 -11.49
C GLY A 160 -29.16 0.56 -10.27
N GLY A 161 -28.62 1.78 -10.47
CA GLY A 161 -27.99 2.57 -9.42
C GLY A 161 -26.52 2.21 -9.14
N GLN A 162 -25.95 1.21 -9.82
CA GLN A 162 -24.53 0.89 -9.69
C GLN A 162 -23.67 2.03 -10.26
N PRO A 163 -22.58 2.44 -9.60
CA PRO A 163 -21.74 3.56 -10.01
C PRO A 163 -20.82 3.17 -11.18
N ILE A 164 -21.42 2.87 -12.34
CA ILE A 164 -20.73 2.48 -13.58
C ILE A 164 -20.26 3.72 -14.32
N ILE A 165 -21.15 4.69 -14.55
CA ILE A 165 -20.81 6.02 -15.08
C ILE A 165 -20.16 6.83 -13.96
N THR A 166 -18.83 6.94 -13.99
CA THR A 166 -18.04 7.72 -13.02
C THR A 166 -17.49 8.99 -13.65
N CYS A 167 -17.06 9.93 -12.82
CA CYS A 167 -16.41 11.16 -13.29
C CYS A 167 -15.21 10.86 -14.20
N ASN A 168 -14.46 9.78 -13.92
CA ASN A 168 -13.26 9.43 -14.67
C ASN A 168 -13.55 9.01 -16.12
N ILE A 169 -14.72 8.41 -16.39
CA ILE A 169 -15.10 8.01 -17.76
C ILE A 169 -15.17 9.21 -18.70
N CYS A 170 -15.72 10.33 -18.21
CA CYS A 170 -15.87 11.55 -19.01
C CYS A 170 -14.64 12.46 -18.91
N HIS A 171 -14.08 12.64 -17.72
CA HIS A 171 -13.04 13.64 -17.48
C HIS A 171 -11.62 13.13 -17.75
N GLN A 172 -11.31 11.87 -17.45
CA GLN A 172 -9.98 11.26 -17.69
C GLN A 172 -8.79 12.13 -17.25
N GLY A 173 -8.89 12.76 -16.08
CA GLY A 173 -7.87 13.64 -15.53
C GLY A 173 -7.90 15.08 -16.06
N GLN A 174 -8.93 15.46 -16.82
CA GLN A 174 -9.10 16.81 -17.37
C GLN A 174 -10.27 17.55 -16.73
N VAL A 175 -10.09 18.86 -16.53
CA VAL A 175 -11.14 19.74 -15.96
C VAL A 175 -12.42 19.74 -16.79
N LYS A 176 -12.29 19.60 -18.11
CA LYS A 176 -13.41 19.52 -19.06
C LYS A 176 -13.32 18.21 -19.83
N PRO A 177 -14.41 17.44 -19.96
CA PRO A 177 -14.46 16.26 -20.80
C PRO A 177 -14.11 16.59 -22.26
N VAL A 178 -13.36 15.71 -22.91
CA VAL A 178 -13.06 15.82 -24.35
C VAL A 178 -14.30 15.34 -25.13
N SER A 179 -15.05 16.28 -25.70
CA SER A 179 -16.28 15.99 -26.46
C SER A 179 -16.04 15.72 -27.94
N VAL A 180 -14.85 16.03 -28.45
CA VAL A 180 -14.47 15.83 -29.85
C VAL A 180 -13.30 14.84 -29.87
N PRO A 181 -13.44 13.68 -30.55
CA PRO A 181 -12.31 12.76 -30.70
C PRO A 181 -11.11 13.47 -31.34
N PRO A 182 -9.87 13.17 -30.91
CA PRO A 182 -8.69 13.75 -31.54
C PRO A 182 -8.65 13.34 -33.02
N ILE A 183 -8.43 14.29 -33.92
CA ILE A 183 -8.20 13.99 -35.34
C ILE A 183 -6.76 13.48 -35.47
N GLY A 184 -6.61 12.16 -35.35
CA GLY A 184 -5.35 11.44 -35.45
C GLY A 184 -5.63 9.94 -35.35
N GLN A 185 -5.74 9.28 -36.51
CA GLN A 185 -5.99 7.86 -36.65
C GLN A 185 -4.81 7.03 -36.11
N GLY A 186 -4.73 6.84 -34.79
CA GLY A 186 -3.86 5.81 -34.17
C GLY A 186 -2.45 6.25 -33.70
N ALA A 187 -2.15 7.54 -33.59
CA ALA A 187 -0.81 8.00 -33.15
C ALA A 187 -0.65 8.21 -31.63
N PHE A 188 -1.70 8.02 -30.82
CA PHE A 188 -1.59 8.05 -29.36
C PHE A 188 -1.82 6.64 -28.83
N ALA A 189 -0.74 5.94 -28.48
CA ALA A 189 -0.85 4.82 -27.56
C ALA A 189 -1.42 5.37 -26.25
N ASN A 190 -2.68 5.05 -25.95
CA ASN A 190 -3.26 5.35 -24.66
C ASN A 190 -2.62 4.41 -23.62
N THR A 191 -1.51 4.83 -23.02
CA THR A 191 -0.78 4.02 -22.02
C THR A 191 -1.54 3.82 -20.71
N THR A 192 -2.76 4.39 -20.58
CA THR A 192 -3.66 4.15 -19.44
C THR A 192 -4.74 3.12 -19.73
N ARG A 193 -4.89 2.70 -20.98
CA ARG A 193 -5.77 1.61 -21.40
C ARG A 193 -4.88 0.50 -21.92
N ALA A 194 -4.56 -0.47 -21.06
CA ALA A 194 -4.22 -1.79 -21.58
C ALA A 194 -5.47 -2.26 -22.35
N GLU A 195 -5.41 -2.24 -23.67
CA GLU A 195 -6.31 -3.06 -24.47
C GLU A 195 -6.08 -4.50 -23.97
N PRO A 196 -7.13 -5.26 -23.61
CA PRO A 196 -6.97 -6.68 -23.36
C PRO A 196 -6.32 -7.25 -24.61
N ASP A 197 -5.14 -7.85 -24.46
CA ASP A 197 -4.54 -8.57 -25.55
C ASP A 197 -5.50 -9.72 -25.90
N GLU A 198 -6.22 -9.59 -27.02
CA GLU A 198 -7.18 -10.60 -27.49
C GLU A 198 -6.48 -11.92 -27.88
N GLN A 199 -5.16 -11.98 -27.75
CA GLN A 199 -4.40 -13.21 -27.78
C GLN A 199 -4.75 -14.05 -26.55
N ARG A 200 -5.75 -14.91 -26.76
CA ARG A 200 -6.12 -16.02 -25.89
C ARG A 200 -4.85 -16.63 -25.31
N PRO A 201 -4.60 -16.52 -23.99
CA PRO A 201 -3.33 -16.95 -23.44
C PRO A 201 -3.16 -18.46 -23.68
N ALA A 202 -1.92 -18.91 -23.78
CA ALA A 202 -1.56 -20.28 -23.41
C ALA A 202 -2.29 -20.65 -22.10
N PRO A 203 -2.69 -21.91 -21.88
CA PRO A 203 -3.51 -22.28 -20.73
C PRO A 203 -2.94 -21.67 -19.45
N LEU A 204 -3.71 -20.74 -18.86
CA LEU A 204 -3.30 -20.01 -17.67
C LEU A 204 -3.17 -21.03 -16.52
N PRO A 205 -2.17 -20.87 -15.64
CA PRO A 205 -2.11 -21.68 -14.43
C PRO A 205 -3.35 -21.42 -13.57
N SER A 206 -3.73 -22.40 -12.75
CA SER A 206 -4.78 -22.19 -11.75
C SER A 206 -4.30 -21.20 -10.68
N ALA A 207 -5.25 -20.56 -9.97
CA ALA A 207 -4.91 -19.67 -8.86
C ALA A 207 -4.06 -20.39 -7.80
N GLU A 208 -4.39 -21.65 -7.49
CA GLU A 208 -3.62 -22.47 -6.54
C GLU A 208 -2.18 -22.68 -7.02
N GLN A 209 -1.96 -22.99 -8.29
CA GLN A 209 -0.61 -23.13 -8.84
C GLN A 209 0.21 -21.84 -8.72
N ILE A 210 -0.43 -20.67 -8.89
CA ILE A 210 0.22 -19.37 -8.72
C ILE A 210 0.58 -19.13 -7.25
N PHE A 211 -0.33 -19.37 -6.31
CA PHE A 211 -0.05 -19.22 -4.88
C PHE A 211 1.04 -20.20 -4.40
N ASP A 212 1.01 -21.45 -4.84
CA ASP A 212 2.05 -22.44 -4.53
C ASP A 212 3.41 -22.05 -5.12
N HIS A 213 3.42 -21.46 -6.32
CA HIS A 213 4.65 -20.93 -6.91
C HIS A 213 5.17 -19.76 -6.09
N TYR A 214 4.30 -18.85 -5.64
CA TYR A 214 4.67 -17.74 -4.78
C TYR A 214 5.28 -18.22 -3.45
N VAL A 215 4.67 -19.18 -2.75
CA VAL A 215 5.20 -19.73 -1.51
C VAL A 215 6.59 -20.36 -1.73
N ARG A 216 6.77 -21.11 -2.82
CA ARG A 216 8.10 -21.65 -3.19
C ARG A 216 9.11 -20.54 -3.49
N ALA A 217 8.70 -19.49 -4.20
CA ALA A 217 9.53 -18.35 -4.54
C ALA A 217 9.99 -17.55 -3.31
N LEU A 218 9.16 -17.50 -2.26
CA LEU A 218 9.51 -16.91 -0.98
C LEU A 218 10.54 -17.73 -0.19
N GLY A 219 10.83 -18.98 -0.57
CA GLY A 219 11.73 -19.89 0.15
C GLY A 219 11.04 -21.16 0.67
N GLY A 220 9.72 -21.27 0.51
CA GLY A 220 8.92 -22.42 0.93
C GLY A 220 8.49 -22.38 2.40
N GLN A 221 7.43 -23.14 2.71
CA GLN A 221 6.80 -23.18 4.03
C GLN A 221 7.80 -23.47 5.17
N ALA A 222 8.61 -24.52 5.00
CA ALA A 222 9.55 -24.94 6.05
C ALA A 222 10.63 -23.90 6.37
N ALA A 223 11.05 -23.07 5.42
CA ALA A 223 12.01 -21.99 5.67
C ALA A 223 11.34 -20.83 6.42
N ILE A 224 10.13 -20.46 5.99
CA ILE A 224 9.37 -19.35 6.57
C ILE A 224 8.94 -19.66 8.01
N GLU A 225 8.41 -20.86 8.28
CA GLU A 225 7.91 -21.26 9.61
C GLU A 225 9.02 -21.40 10.67
N LYS A 226 10.28 -21.60 10.25
CA LYS A 226 11.44 -21.61 11.17
C LYS A 226 11.74 -20.24 11.76
N ILE A 227 11.20 -19.17 11.18
CA ILE A 227 11.42 -17.82 11.68
C ILE A 227 10.38 -17.52 12.77
N THR A 228 10.87 -17.28 13.97
CA THR A 228 10.03 -17.01 15.15
C THR A 228 10.10 -15.55 15.60
N THR A 229 11.19 -14.87 15.27
CA THR A 229 11.36 -13.43 15.49
C THR A 229 11.92 -12.74 14.24
N ARG A 230 11.56 -11.48 14.06
CA ARG A 230 12.13 -10.61 13.02
C ARG A 230 12.33 -9.21 13.56
N VAL A 231 13.54 -8.68 13.36
CA VAL A 231 13.85 -7.27 13.56
C VAL A 231 14.14 -6.67 12.19
N THR A 232 13.42 -5.60 11.84
CA THR A 232 13.66 -4.87 10.59
C THR A 232 13.96 -3.42 10.88
N LYS A 233 14.90 -2.85 10.13
CA LYS A 233 15.11 -1.40 10.05
C LYS A 233 14.79 -0.96 8.64
N ALA A 234 14.02 0.10 8.52
CA ALA A 234 13.67 0.67 7.22
C ALA A 234 13.63 2.20 7.28
N MET A 235 13.82 2.81 6.12
CA MET A 235 13.51 4.21 5.87
C MET A 235 12.09 4.30 5.35
N LEU A 236 11.29 5.19 5.93
CA LEU A 236 9.98 5.56 5.45
C LEU A 236 10.10 6.92 4.76
N LEU A 237 10.10 6.91 3.44
CA LEU A 237 10.06 8.12 2.64
C LEU A 237 8.63 8.67 2.68
N ARG A 238 8.48 9.83 3.30
CA ARG A 238 7.25 10.58 3.35
C ARG A 238 7.18 11.50 2.15
N SER A 239 6.01 11.49 1.53
CA SER A 239 5.70 12.50 0.53
C SER A 239 5.64 13.88 1.18
N GLN A 240 6.11 14.90 0.48
CA GLN A 240 6.00 16.30 0.87
C GLN A 240 5.26 17.07 -0.22
N LEU A 241 4.37 17.97 0.19
CA LEU A 241 3.78 18.96 -0.69
C LEU A 241 4.79 20.08 -0.94
N VAL A 242 5.20 20.26 -2.18
CA VAL A 242 6.04 21.38 -2.65
C VAL A 242 5.21 22.40 -3.41
N ASN A 243 5.68 23.65 -3.43
CA ASN A 243 5.01 24.79 -4.08
C ASN A 243 3.57 25.01 -3.56
N SER A 244 3.32 24.76 -2.28
CA SER A 244 2.03 24.98 -1.64
C SER A 244 1.57 26.43 -1.87
N GLY A 245 0.26 26.61 -2.09
CA GLY A 245 -0.32 27.93 -2.38
C GLY A 245 -0.17 28.42 -3.83
N THR A 246 0.44 27.64 -4.73
CA THR A 246 0.54 27.97 -6.16
C THR A 246 -0.23 26.98 -7.04
N PRO A 247 -0.57 27.34 -8.29
CA PRO A 247 -1.10 26.38 -9.27
C PRO A 247 -0.15 25.21 -9.59
N ARG A 248 1.13 25.30 -9.17
CA ARG A 248 2.17 24.26 -9.36
C ARG A 248 2.39 23.40 -8.11
N ALA A 249 1.48 23.46 -7.14
CA ALA A 249 1.52 22.60 -5.96
C ALA A 249 1.57 21.12 -6.39
N ALA A 250 2.63 20.44 -5.98
CA ALA A 250 2.90 19.05 -6.35
C ALA A 250 3.36 18.27 -5.13
N VAL A 251 3.08 16.97 -5.12
CA VAL A 251 3.59 16.08 -4.08
C VAL A 251 4.78 15.33 -4.62
N ILE A 252 5.89 15.37 -3.89
CA ILE A 252 7.11 14.64 -4.23
C ILE A 252 7.40 13.60 -3.14
N ASN A 253 7.71 12.38 -3.57
CA ASN A 253 8.17 11.28 -2.70
C ASN A 253 9.67 11.43 -2.34
N ARG A 254 10.11 12.65 -2.05
CA ARG A 254 11.49 13.01 -1.68
C ARG A 254 11.54 14.03 -0.54
N GLY A 255 10.49 14.08 0.28
CA GLY A 255 10.30 15.14 1.25
C GLY A 255 11.08 14.93 2.52
N GLU A 256 10.55 14.06 3.38
CA GLU A 256 11.08 13.80 4.71
C GLU A 256 11.30 12.29 4.87
N THR A 257 12.40 11.92 5.52
CA THR A 257 12.71 10.52 5.79
C THR A 257 12.50 10.26 7.27
N TRP A 258 11.64 9.31 7.58
CA TRP A 258 11.52 8.77 8.94
C TRP A 258 12.27 7.44 8.99
N THR A 259 12.77 7.07 10.16
CA THR A 259 13.27 5.70 10.38
C THR A 259 12.21 4.90 11.11
N ILE A 260 12.07 3.64 10.74
CA ILE A 260 11.18 2.70 11.43
C ILE A 260 11.95 1.43 11.74
N GLU A 261 11.96 1.06 13.01
CA GLU A 261 12.44 -0.23 13.47
C GLU A 261 11.23 -1.06 13.93
N THR A 262 11.09 -2.27 13.39
CA THR A 262 10.01 -3.18 13.80
C THR A 262 10.55 -4.42 14.45
N PHE A 263 9.83 -4.89 15.46
CA PHE A 263 10.07 -6.13 16.18
C PHE A 263 8.82 -6.97 16.04
N GLN A 264 8.98 -8.18 15.56
CA GLN A 264 7.90 -9.14 15.41
C GLN A 264 8.29 -10.43 16.11
N LYS A 265 7.35 -11.05 16.80
CA LYS A 265 7.52 -12.35 17.45
C LYS A 265 6.23 -13.15 17.33
N THR A 266 6.36 -14.42 16.96
CA THR A 266 5.21 -15.33 16.85
C THR A 266 4.62 -15.63 18.24
N PRO A 267 3.29 -15.80 18.37
CA PRO A 267 2.30 -15.92 17.29
C PRO A 267 1.67 -14.60 16.81
N GLY A 268 2.10 -13.43 17.28
CA GLY A 268 1.47 -12.17 16.86
C GLY A 268 1.83 -10.95 17.69
N GLN A 269 3.02 -10.91 18.29
CA GLN A 269 3.53 -9.73 18.97
C GLN A 269 4.22 -8.81 17.96
N TYR A 270 3.98 -7.51 18.09
CA TYR A 270 4.48 -6.50 17.18
C TYR A 270 4.84 -5.22 17.92
N LEU A 271 5.96 -4.61 17.57
CA LEU A 271 6.30 -3.25 17.97
C LEU A 271 6.91 -2.53 16.78
N ALA A 272 6.40 -1.34 16.49
CA ALA A 272 7.06 -0.35 15.64
C ALA A 272 7.59 0.79 16.50
N VAL A 273 8.86 1.16 16.27
CA VAL A 273 9.50 2.36 16.78
C VAL A 273 9.77 3.25 15.58
N ILE A 274 9.09 4.39 15.52
CA ILE A 274 9.12 5.33 14.40
C ILE A 274 9.80 6.60 14.88
N THR A 275 10.95 6.93 14.30
CA THR A 275 11.65 8.18 14.61
C THR A 275 11.24 9.22 13.56
N THR A 276 10.57 10.27 14.01
CA THR A 276 10.20 11.44 13.21
C THR A 276 11.02 12.65 13.68
N PRO A 277 11.02 13.76 12.94
CA PRO A 277 11.71 14.97 13.41
C PRO A 277 11.11 15.58 14.69
N ASP A 278 9.83 15.33 14.95
CA ASP A 278 9.12 15.84 16.14
C ASP A 278 9.25 14.92 17.37
N GLY A 279 9.82 13.71 17.20
CA GLY A 279 10.07 12.77 18.28
C GLY A 279 9.89 11.31 17.89
N VAL A 280 9.83 10.45 18.90
CA VAL A 280 9.70 8.99 18.69
C VAL A 280 8.25 8.56 18.96
N ILE A 281 7.67 7.86 17.99
CA ILE A 281 6.35 7.25 18.08
C ILE A 281 6.53 5.75 18.21
N TYR A 282 5.93 5.19 19.25
CA TYR A 282 5.82 3.76 19.50
C TYR A 282 4.41 3.30 19.18
N GLN A 283 4.31 2.14 18.53
CA GLN A 283 3.05 1.45 18.33
C GLN A 283 3.28 -0.04 18.58
N GLY A 284 2.69 -0.56 19.65
CA GLY A 284 2.91 -1.93 20.12
C GLY A 284 1.62 -2.74 20.18
N PHE A 285 1.76 -4.05 20.07
CA PHE A 285 0.71 -5.04 20.25
C PHE A 285 1.33 -6.29 20.87
N ASN A 286 0.84 -6.69 22.04
CA ASN A 286 1.38 -7.84 22.77
C ASN A 286 0.68 -9.17 22.43
N GLY A 287 -0.21 -9.17 21.43
CA GLY A 287 -1.06 -10.32 21.09
C GLY A 287 -2.51 -10.16 21.57
N THR A 288 -2.75 -9.30 22.55
CA THR A 288 -4.10 -9.05 23.10
C THR A 288 -4.47 -7.57 23.05
N ALA A 289 -3.63 -6.71 23.64
CA ALA A 289 -3.85 -5.27 23.70
C ALA A 289 -2.87 -4.53 22.78
N GLY A 290 -3.36 -3.47 22.15
CA GLY A 290 -2.57 -2.55 21.34
C GLY A 290 -2.39 -1.23 22.06
N TRP A 291 -1.22 -0.60 21.91
CA TRP A 291 -0.92 0.70 22.49
C TRP A 291 -0.12 1.58 21.56
N THR A 292 -0.16 2.88 21.82
CA THR A 292 0.72 3.85 21.19
C THR A 292 1.24 4.84 22.21
N LYS A 293 2.48 5.30 22.00
CA LYS A 293 3.11 6.35 22.78
C LYS A 293 3.80 7.30 21.81
N SER A 294 3.49 8.58 21.91
CA SER A 294 4.13 9.67 21.15
C SER A 294 4.51 10.80 22.13
N PRO A 295 5.16 11.88 21.65
CA PRO A 295 5.36 13.08 22.47
C PRO A 295 4.05 13.66 23.06
N ASP A 296 2.92 13.45 22.38
CA ASP A 296 1.59 13.93 22.81
C ASP A 296 0.97 13.10 23.93
N GLY A 297 1.54 11.93 24.24
CA GLY A 297 1.08 11.07 25.32
C GLY A 297 1.01 9.59 24.94
N GLN A 298 0.39 8.82 25.82
CA GLN A 298 0.24 7.37 25.69
C GLN A 298 -1.23 7.00 25.79
N ARG A 299 -1.68 6.09 24.92
CA ARG A 299 -3.04 5.55 24.94
C ARG A 299 -3.10 4.13 24.40
N GLU A 300 -4.16 3.44 24.75
CA GLU A 300 -4.52 2.17 24.11
C GLU A 300 -5.10 2.41 22.69
N LEU A 301 -4.96 1.40 21.84
CA LEU A 301 -5.53 1.37 20.50
C LEU A 301 -7.01 0.99 20.57
N SER A 302 -7.82 1.66 19.75
CA SER A 302 -9.23 1.30 19.56
C SER A 302 -9.39 -0.04 18.83
N ALA A 303 -10.58 -0.63 18.83
CA ALA A 303 -10.84 -1.92 18.17
C ALA A 303 -10.46 -1.93 16.67
N THR A 304 -10.70 -0.83 15.95
CA THR A 304 -10.34 -0.70 14.54
C THR A 304 -8.83 -0.59 14.34
N GLU A 305 -8.12 0.11 15.24
CA GLU A 305 -6.66 0.17 15.26
C GLU A 305 -6.04 -1.19 15.62
N ILE A 306 -6.66 -1.94 16.55
CA ILE A 306 -6.26 -3.31 16.89
C ILE A 306 -6.41 -4.23 15.67
N ALA A 307 -7.51 -4.15 14.91
CA ALA A 307 -7.67 -4.94 13.70
C ALA A 307 -6.57 -4.63 12.66
N ARG A 308 -6.12 -3.37 12.57
CA ARG A 308 -5.01 -2.96 11.69
C ARG A 308 -3.67 -3.49 12.17
N ILE A 309 -3.35 -3.38 13.45
CA ILE A 309 -2.05 -3.84 13.98
C ILE A 309 -1.96 -5.36 13.99
N LYS A 310 -3.07 -6.09 14.19
CA LYS A 310 -3.12 -7.56 14.03
C LYS A 310 -2.65 -8.01 12.64
N ARG A 311 -3.08 -7.31 11.58
CA ARG A 311 -2.60 -7.60 10.20
C ARG A 311 -1.11 -7.29 10.00
N GLN A 312 -0.54 -6.36 10.76
CA GLN A 312 0.90 -6.10 10.74
C GLN A 312 1.68 -7.12 11.57
N ALA A 313 1.06 -7.59 12.66
CA ALA A 313 1.61 -8.58 13.56
C ALA A 313 1.53 -10.02 13.02
N ASP A 314 0.62 -10.28 12.07
CA ASP A 314 0.54 -11.57 11.37
C ASP A 314 1.84 -11.85 10.62
N PHE A 315 2.66 -12.68 11.28
CA PHE A 315 4.01 -13.00 10.86
C PHE A 315 4.03 -13.83 9.58
N PHE A 316 3.00 -14.66 9.39
CA PHE A 316 2.93 -15.66 8.32
C PHE A 316 1.93 -15.27 7.23
N LYS A 317 1.47 -14.01 7.20
CA LYS A 317 0.50 -13.51 6.23
C LYS A 317 0.86 -13.82 4.78
N ASP A 318 2.16 -13.76 4.43
CA ASP A 318 2.61 -13.96 3.05
C ASP A 318 2.63 -15.45 2.69
N LEU A 319 2.95 -16.32 3.66
CA LEU A 319 2.81 -17.78 3.51
C LEU A 319 1.34 -18.20 3.39
N LYS A 320 0.46 -17.54 4.15
CA LYS A 320 -1.00 -17.77 4.18
C LYS A 320 -1.77 -16.80 3.29
N LEU A 321 -1.14 -16.31 2.21
CA LEU A 321 -1.75 -15.27 1.39
C LEU A 321 -3.08 -15.73 0.79
N ARG A 322 -3.15 -16.98 0.33
CA ARG A 322 -4.36 -17.57 -0.25
C ARG A 322 -5.54 -17.59 0.74
N ASP A 323 -5.28 -17.85 2.01
CA ASP A 323 -6.29 -17.96 3.08
C ASP A 323 -6.99 -16.62 3.36
N GLN A 324 -6.44 -15.50 2.88
CA GLN A 324 -7.02 -14.16 3.05
C GLN A 324 -8.19 -13.87 2.11
N TYR A 325 -8.51 -14.79 1.18
CA TYR A 325 -9.50 -14.58 0.12
C TYR A 325 -10.62 -15.63 0.13
N ALA A 326 -11.86 -15.15 0.10
CA ALA A 326 -13.05 -15.98 -0.04
C ALA A 326 -13.21 -16.51 -1.48
N GLN A 327 -12.84 -15.70 -2.46
CA GLN A 327 -12.93 -16.04 -3.88
C GLN A 327 -11.67 -15.57 -4.62
N VAL A 328 -11.21 -16.38 -5.57
CA VAL A 328 -10.07 -16.07 -6.43
C VAL A 328 -10.34 -16.58 -7.85
N SER A 329 -9.90 -15.83 -8.85
CA SER A 329 -9.93 -16.25 -10.25
C SER A 329 -8.73 -15.66 -10.99
N VAL A 330 -8.19 -16.41 -11.95
CA VAL A 330 -7.11 -15.91 -12.82
C VAL A 330 -7.77 -15.21 -14.00
N SER A 331 -7.48 -13.91 -14.16
CA SER A 331 -8.11 -13.07 -15.18
C SER A 331 -7.27 -12.93 -16.45
N GLY A 332 -5.97 -13.26 -16.39
CA GLY A 332 -5.06 -13.17 -17.53
C GLY A 332 -3.62 -12.88 -17.11
N THR A 333 -2.86 -12.33 -18.05
CA THR A 333 -1.55 -11.73 -17.81
C THR A 333 -1.58 -10.23 -18.08
N GLU A 334 -0.79 -9.47 -17.33
CA GLU A 334 -0.56 -8.04 -17.55
C GLU A 334 0.95 -7.75 -17.43
N ARG A 335 1.44 -6.77 -18.18
CA ARG A 335 2.84 -6.32 -18.06
C ARG A 335 3.00 -5.28 -16.97
N ILE A 336 3.93 -5.50 -16.05
CA ILE A 336 4.40 -4.52 -15.07
C ILE A 336 5.84 -4.16 -15.40
N GLY A 337 6.01 -3.01 -16.07
CA GLY A 337 7.29 -2.60 -16.64
C GLY A 337 7.78 -3.61 -17.69
N ASN A 338 8.89 -4.28 -17.40
CA ASN A 338 9.49 -5.28 -18.28
C ASN A 338 9.10 -6.72 -17.92
N ARG A 339 8.25 -6.92 -16.91
CA ARG A 339 7.88 -8.22 -16.37
C ARG A 339 6.46 -8.56 -16.77
N GLU A 340 6.25 -9.80 -17.19
CA GLU A 340 4.91 -10.35 -17.38
C GLU A 340 4.42 -10.93 -16.05
N ALA A 341 3.18 -10.61 -15.67
CA ALA A 341 2.60 -11.05 -14.41
C ALA A 341 1.23 -11.70 -14.62
N TYR A 342 0.98 -12.82 -13.96
CA TYR A 342 -0.35 -13.39 -13.83
C TYR A 342 -1.20 -12.53 -12.91
N VAL A 343 -2.43 -12.25 -13.32
CA VAL A 343 -3.38 -11.42 -12.57
C VAL A 343 -4.44 -12.29 -11.93
N ILE A 344 -4.46 -12.31 -10.60
CA ILE A 344 -5.56 -12.89 -9.83
C ILE A 344 -6.51 -11.77 -9.44
N GLU A 345 -7.78 -11.91 -9.82
CA GLU A 345 -8.88 -11.15 -9.21
C GLU A 345 -9.35 -11.90 -7.97
N ALA A 346 -9.45 -11.20 -6.85
CA ALA A 346 -9.77 -11.81 -5.57
C ALA A 346 -10.83 -11.00 -4.81
N GLN A 347 -11.58 -11.70 -3.97
CA GLN A 347 -12.45 -11.13 -2.96
C GLN A 347 -11.89 -11.54 -1.60
N SER A 348 -11.46 -10.55 -0.83
CA SER A 348 -10.96 -10.75 0.54
C SER A 348 -12.08 -11.21 1.48
N LEU A 349 -11.71 -11.79 2.62
CA LEU A 349 -12.66 -12.20 3.66
C LEU A 349 -13.48 -11.02 4.22
N ASP A 350 -12.97 -9.78 4.15
CA ASP A 350 -13.72 -8.56 4.51
C ASP A 350 -14.48 -7.94 3.32
N ASN A 351 -14.72 -8.73 2.27
CA ASN A 351 -15.54 -8.41 1.11
C ASN A 351 -15.00 -7.25 0.24
N LYS A 352 -13.70 -6.99 0.26
CA LYS A 352 -13.05 -6.06 -0.67
C LYS A 352 -12.61 -6.79 -1.93
N ALA A 353 -12.86 -6.18 -3.07
CA ALA A 353 -12.31 -6.64 -4.34
C ALA A 353 -10.84 -6.25 -4.44
N GLU A 354 -10.02 -7.15 -4.96
CA GLU A 354 -8.58 -6.96 -5.08
C GLU A 354 -8.04 -7.54 -6.39
N LYS A 355 -6.89 -7.00 -6.83
CA LYS A 355 -6.06 -7.60 -7.88
C LYS A 355 -4.66 -7.89 -7.33
N LEU A 356 -4.16 -9.08 -7.58
CA LEU A 356 -2.81 -9.53 -7.23
C LEU A 356 -2.06 -9.86 -8.50
N PHE A 357 -0.83 -9.35 -8.61
CA PHE A 357 0.00 -9.49 -9.80
C PHE A 357 1.25 -10.28 -9.45
N PHE A 358 1.32 -11.52 -9.88
CA PHE A 358 2.44 -12.42 -9.61
C PHE A 358 3.32 -12.53 -10.84
N ASP A 359 4.62 -12.28 -10.69
CA ASP A 359 5.58 -12.42 -11.78
C ASP A 359 5.57 -13.84 -12.36
N ALA A 360 5.38 -13.94 -13.68
CA ALA A 360 5.25 -15.24 -14.34
C ALA A 360 6.53 -16.08 -14.25
N GLN A 361 7.70 -15.44 -14.21
CA GLN A 361 8.99 -16.13 -14.18
C GLN A 361 9.39 -16.56 -12.76
N SER A 362 9.40 -15.62 -11.81
CA SER A 362 9.89 -15.85 -10.45
C SER A 362 8.80 -16.27 -9.46
N GLY A 363 7.53 -16.09 -9.78
CA GLY A 363 6.41 -16.36 -8.86
C GLY A 363 6.21 -15.29 -7.78
N LEU A 364 7.07 -14.27 -7.68
CA LEU A 364 6.99 -13.24 -6.65
C LEU A 364 5.82 -12.27 -6.91
N LEU A 365 5.12 -11.89 -5.85
CA LEU A 365 4.09 -10.84 -5.89
C LEU A 365 4.75 -9.50 -6.24
N LEU A 366 4.29 -8.84 -7.30
CA LEU A 366 4.81 -7.55 -7.75
C LEU A 366 3.92 -6.39 -7.32
N ARG A 367 2.61 -6.62 -7.34
CA ARG A 367 1.63 -5.58 -7.05
C ARG A 367 0.38 -6.20 -6.42
N ARG A 368 -0.21 -5.44 -5.51
CA ARG A 368 -1.55 -5.65 -4.97
C ARG A 368 -2.34 -4.37 -5.16
N ILE A 369 -3.59 -4.46 -5.63
CA ILE A 369 -4.52 -3.34 -5.69
C ILE A 369 -5.75 -3.71 -4.89
N VAL A 370 -6.08 -2.92 -3.88
CA VAL A 370 -7.29 -3.09 -3.06
C VAL A 370 -8.31 -2.04 -3.46
N PHE A 371 -9.53 -2.45 -3.78
CA PHE A 371 -10.61 -1.55 -4.15
C PHE A 371 -11.57 -1.33 -2.99
N THR A 372 -11.66 -0.10 -2.52
CA THR A 372 -12.69 0.32 -1.55
C THR A 372 -13.90 0.88 -2.29
N ASN A 373 -15.10 0.40 -1.98
CA ASN A 373 -16.32 0.92 -2.58
C ASN A 373 -16.70 2.28 -2.01
N THR A 374 -17.14 3.18 -2.87
CA THR A 374 -17.67 4.51 -2.52
C THR A 374 -18.92 4.78 -3.35
N VAL A 375 -19.66 5.85 -3.01
CA VAL A 375 -20.78 6.32 -3.82
C VAL A 375 -20.40 6.73 -5.25
N LEU A 376 -19.11 6.97 -5.54
CA LEU A 376 -18.59 7.28 -6.89
C LEU A 376 -17.91 6.09 -7.59
N GLY A 377 -18.04 4.88 -7.03
CA GLY A 377 -17.40 3.68 -7.55
C GLY A 377 -16.16 3.28 -6.76
N LYS A 378 -15.27 2.51 -7.38
CA LYS A 378 -14.11 1.90 -6.72
C LYS A 378 -12.98 2.92 -6.51
N ASN A 379 -12.44 2.97 -5.29
CA ASN A 379 -11.25 3.73 -4.92
C ASN A 379 -10.07 2.76 -4.72
N PRO A 380 -9.11 2.65 -5.67
CA PRO A 380 -7.96 1.77 -5.51
C PRO A 380 -6.87 2.34 -4.59
N GLU A 381 -6.30 1.45 -3.79
CA GLU A 381 -5.01 1.57 -3.12
C GLU A 381 -4.06 0.54 -3.73
N GLN A 382 -2.92 0.98 -4.25
CA GLN A 382 -1.92 0.12 -4.88
C GLN A 382 -0.72 -0.06 -3.96
N THR A 383 -0.26 -1.29 -3.78
CA THR A 383 1.01 -1.63 -3.13
C THR A 383 1.91 -2.34 -4.12
N ASP A 384 3.08 -1.76 -4.42
CA ASP A 384 4.14 -2.38 -5.22
C ASP A 384 5.22 -2.99 -4.33
N PHE A 385 5.71 -4.16 -4.73
CA PHE A 385 6.75 -4.93 -4.06
C PHE A 385 7.96 -5.06 -4.99
N GLU A 386 9.07 -4.47 -4.57
CA GLU A 386 10.27 -4.28 -5.37
C GLU A 386 11.51 -4.76 -4.60
N ASP A 387 12.61 -4.97 -5.32
CA ASP A 387 13.93 -5.31 -4.74
C ASP A 387 13.86 -6.51 -3.79
N TYR A 388 13.40 -7.66 -4.31
CA TYR A 388 13.36 -8.88 -3.52
C TYR A 388 14.79 -9.38 -3.23
N ARG A 389 15.09 -9.59 -1.94
CA ARG A 389 16.39 -10.13 -1.50
C ARG A 389 16.19 -11.32 -0.58
N GLU A 390 17.14 -12.24 -0.61
CA GLU A 390 17.16 -13.39 0.28
C GLU A 390 17.79 -13.03 1.62
N VAL A 391 17.14 -13.43 2.71
CA VAL A 391 17.62 -13.31 4.09
C VAL A 391 17.28 -14.60 4.81
N ASP A 392 18.29 -15.36 5.23
CA ASP A 392 18.15 -16.64 5.93
C ASP A 392 17.27 -17.66 5.17
N GLY A 393 17.42 -17.73 3.84
CA GLY A 393 16.69 -18.65 2.97
C GLY A 393 15.25 -18.22 2.64
N VAL A 394 14.84 -17.01 3.04
CA VAL A 394 13.53 -16.43 2.71
C VAL A 394 13.69 -15.17 1.87
N ARG A 395 12.93 -15.04 0.77
CA ARG A 395 12.90 -13.83 -0.05
C ARG A 395 11.91 -12.81 0.50
N LEU A 396 12.36 -11.57 0.67
CA LEU A 396 11.55 -10.46 1.18
C LEU A 396 11.68 -9.27 0.25
N ALA A 397 10.61 -8.50 0.04
CA ALA A 397 10.67 -7.25 -0.70
C ALA A 397 11.38 -6.18 0.15
N PHE A 398 12.49 -5.63 -0.34
CA PHE A 398 13.22 -4.56 0.34
C PHE A 398 12.70 -3.17 -0.01
N THR A 399 11.84 -3.04 -1.02
CA THR A 399 11.13 -1.81 -1.32
C THR A 399 9.63 -2.09 -1.40
N VAL A 400 8.85 -1.43 -0.56
CA VAL A 400 7.38 -1.51 -0.58
C VAL A 400 6.82 -0.11 -0.77
N ARG A 401 6.05 0.09 -1.83
CA ARG A 401 5.48 1.39 -2.19
C ARG A 401 3.97 1.33 -2.17
N VAL A 402 3.34 2.11 -1.31
CA VAL A 402 1.90 2.32 -1.28
C VAL A 402 1.57 3.61 -2.02
N SER A 403 0.67 3.51 -3.00
CA SER A 403 0.19 4.62 -3.82
C SER A 403 -1.34 4.66 -3.79
N PHE A 404 -1.89 5.86 -3.83
CA PHE A 404 -3.34 6.10 -3.87
C PHE A 404 -3.73 6.74 -5.20
N LEU A 405 -5.04 6.81 -5.46
CA LEU A 405 -5.62 7.35 -6.69
C LEU A 405 -5.16 8.77 -7.06
N ASP A 406 -4.70 9.54 -6.09
CA ASP A 406 -4.52 10.97 -6.25
C ASP A 406 -3.14 11.41 -5.74
N ASP A 407 -2.46 12.30 -6.48
CA ASP A 407 -1.13 12.84 -6.17
C ASP A 407 -1.06 13.74 -4.90
N ASN A 408 -1.89 13.50 -3.89
CA ASN A 408 -2.00 14.32 -2.67
C ASN A 408 -2.27 13.47 -1.44
N HIS A 409 -2.82 12.27 -1.58
CA HIS A 409 -2.56 11.27 -0.56
C HIS A 409 -1.10 10.89 -0.65
N PHE A 410 -0.40 11.18 0.44
CA PHE A 410 0.98 10.86 0.63
C PHE A 410 1.14 9.34 0.58
N GLY A 411 1.44 8.83 -0.62
CA GLY A 411 1.95 7.49 -0.77
C GLY A 411 3.15 7.29 0.15
N THR A 412 3.43 6.05 0.50
CA THR A 412 4.60 5.77 1.35
C THR A 412 5.53 4.86 0.60
N THR A 413 6.83 5.16 0.64
CA THR A 413 7.84 4.21 0.17
C THR A 413 8.65 3.77 1.37
N ARG A 414 8.66 2.46 1.63
CA ARG A 414 9.42 1.86 2.70
C ARG A 414 10.58 1.10 2.09
N ASN A 415 11.80 1.54 2.39
CA ASN A 415 13.03 0.90 1.97
C ASN A 415 13.65 0.20 3.18
N PHE A 416 13.66 -1.13 3.17
CA PHE A 416 14.30 -1.93 4.21
C PHE A 416 15.82 -1.82 4.07
N ILE A 417 16.48 -1.50 5.18
CA ILE A 417 17.94 -1.39 5.27
C ILE A 417 18.52 -2.70 5.82
N GLU A 418 17.88 -3.25 6.84
CA GLU A 418 18.35 -4.42 7.57
C GLU A 418 17.15 -5.29 7.95
N VAL A 419 17.29 -6.60 7.77
CA VAL A 419 16.36 -7.61 8.27
C VAL A 419 17.19 -8.68 8.98
N LYS A 420 16.82 -9.01 10.21
CA LYS A 420 17.43 -10.08 11.01
C LYS A 420 16.35 -11.02 11.51
N HIS A 421 16.52 -12.31 11.26
CA HIS A 421 15.63 -13.36 11.77
C HIS A 421 16.21 -14.01 13.02
N ASN A 422 15.31 -14.56 13.85
CA ASN A 422 15.66 -15.41 15.00
C ASN A 422 16.62 -14.75 16.00
N VAL A 423 16.64 -13.42 16.04
CA VAL A 423 17.34 -12.66 17.09
C VAL A 423 16.50 -12.65 18.36
N PRO A 424 17.09 -12.75 19.56
CA PRO A 424 16.35 -12.69 20.80
C PRO A 424 15.58 -11.36 20.95
N VAL A 425 14.27 -11.45 21.21
CA VAL A 425 13.41 -10.29 21.52
C VAL A 425 12.65 -10.60 22.80
N ALA A 426 12.87 -9.80 23.84
CA ALA A 426 12.22 -9.96 25.14
C ALA A 426 10.74 -9.58 25.07
N ASP A 427 9.87 -10.37 25.71
CA ASP A 427 8.40 -10.17 25.68
C ASP A 427 7.96 -8.82 26.22
N VAL A 428 8.64 -8.35 27.27
CA VAL A 428 8.40 -7.02 27.91
C VAL A 428 8.49 -5.85 26.92
N LYS A 429 9.14 -6.04 25.77
CA LYS A 429 9.26 -5.01 24.72
C LYS A 429 7.92 -4.71 24.04
N PHE A 430 6.98 -5.65 24.06
CA PHE A 430 5.67 -5.52 23.44
C PHE A 430 4.59 -5.00 24.39
N ASP A 431 4.86 -5.04 25.69
CA ASP A 431 3.92 -4.59 26.71
C ASP A 431 3.80 -3.07 26.75
N ILE A 432 2.66 -2.62 27.28
CA ILE A 432 2.38 -1.21 27.50
C ILE A 432 3.41 -0.69 28.52
N PRO A 433 4.22 0.33 28.19
CA PRO A 433 5.17 0.90 29.14
C PRO A 433 4.42 1.48 30.35
N ALA A 434 4.98 1.32 31.55
CA ALA A 434 4.43 1.95 32.74
C ALA A 434 4.31 3.47 32.53
N ALA A 435 3.17 4.05 32.91
CA ALA A 435 2.94 5.48 32.79
C ALA A 435 3.99 6.23 33.63
N VAL A 436 4.72 7.15 32.99
CA VAL A 436 5.59 8.08 33.71
C VAL A 436 4.67 9.06 34.42
N LYS A 437 4.60 9.00 35.76
CA LYS A 437 3.94 10.06 36.55
C LYS A 437 4.66 11.36 36.22
N LYS A 438 3.96 12.34 35.62
CA LYS A 438 4.49 13.70 35.53
C LYS A 438 4.54 14.22 36.96
N ASP A 439 5.73 14.42 37.50
CA ASP A 439 5.89 15.21 38.72
C ASP A 439 5.39 16.63 38.40
N GLU A 440 4.27 17.00 39.03
CA GLU A 440 3.81 18.38 39.06
C GLU A 440 4.90 19.22 39.73
N LYS A 441 5.49 20.14 38.96
CA LYS A 441 6.40 21.18 39.46
C LYS A 441 5.72 22.53 39.41
#